data_AF-A0A7K4H8E4-F1
#
_entry.id   AF-A0A7K4H8E4-F1
#
_cell.length_a   1.000
_cell.length_b   1.000
_cell.length_c   1.000
_cell.angle_alpha   90.00
_cell.angle_beta   90.00
_cell.angle_gamma   90.00
#
_symmetry.space_group_name_H-M   'P 1'
#
loop_
_entity.id
_entity.type
_entity.pdbx_description
1 polymer ?
#
loop_
_entity_poly.entity_id
_entity_poly.type
_entity_poly.pdbx_seq_one_letter_code
_entity_poly.pdbx_strand_id
1 'polypeptide(L)' 'MTGVTRKAYSTDFHIIRVRCTGRVGIHLIMEAFLNGADGVAIIS' A
#
# COMPACT_ATOMS: atom_id res chain seq x y z
N MET A 1 3.57 13.50 3.18
CA MET A 1 3.77 14.94 2.85
C MET A 1 4.00 15.20 1.35
N THR A 2 4.15 14.17 0.52
CA THR A 2 4.45 14.26 -0.93
C THR A 2 3.46 15.09 -1.74
N GLY A 3 2.16 15.04 -1.41
CA GLY A 3 1.12 15.83 -2.11
C GLY A 3 1.20 17.33 -1.84
N VAL A 4 1.60 17.75 -0.63
CA VAL A 4 1.75 19.17 -0.27
C VAL A 4 2.99 19.77 -0.94
N THR A 5 4.07 18.99 -1.05
CA THR A 5 5.32 19.42 -1.67
C THR A 5 5.35 19.24 -3.20
N ARG A 6 4.24 18.80 -3.81
CA ARG A 6 4.10 18.53 -5.26
C ARG A 6 5.20 17.62 -5.83
N LYS A 7 5.69 16.67 -5.03
CA LYS A 7 6.68 15.70 -5.50
C LYS A 7 5.96 14.65 -6.35
N ALA A 8 6.39 14.48 -7.60
CA ALA A 8 5.84 13.45 -8.48
C ALA A 8 6.26 12.04 -8.03
N TYR A 9 5.35 11.09 -8.18
CA TYR A 9 5.53 9.66 -7.93
C TYR A 9 4.65 8.87 -8.90
N SER A 10 4.91 7.57 -9.05
CA SER A 10 4.12 6.74 -9.96
C SER A 10 2.67 6.62 -9.49
N THR A 11 1.73 6.59 -10.43
CA THR A 11 0.29 6.44 -10.17
C THR A 11 -0.15 5.00 -9.94
N ASP A 12 0.76 4.03 -10.05
CA ASP A 12 0.48 2.59 -9.93
C ASP A 12 0.14 2.16 -8.49
N PHE A 13 0.38 3.03 -7.50
CA PHE A 13 0.14 2.71 -6.09
C PHE A 13 -1.28 3.06 -5.65
N HIS A 14 -2.02 2.05 -5.20
CA HIS A 14 -3.30 2.22 -4.51
C HIS A 14 -3.11 2.14 -2.99
N ILE A 15 -3.34 3.25 -2.30
CA ILE A 15 -3.09 3.36 -0.85
C ILE A 15 -4.33 2.96 -0.06
N ILE A 16 -4.21 1.95 0.80
CA ILE A 16 -5.26 1.53 1.74
C ILE A 16 -4.88 2.01 3.14
N ARG A 17 -5.76 2.80 3.77
CA ARG A 17 -5.50 3.34 5.11
C ARG A 17 -5.94 2.36 6.20
N VAL A 18 -4.98 1.88 6.98
CA VAL A 18 -5.21 1.16 8.23
C VAL A 18 -4.77 2.00 9.43
N ARG A 19 -5.24 1.65 10.63
CA ARG A 19 -4.88 2.38 11.85
C ARG A 19 -3.42 2.18 12.24
N CYS A 20 -2.90 0.97 12.07
CA CYS A 20 -1.51 0.63 12.36
C CYS A 20 -1.07 -0.54 11.47
N THR A 21 0.23 -0.67 11.26
CA THR A 21 0.84 -1.76 10.49
C THR A 21 0.60 -3.14 11.11
N GLY A 22 0.38 -3.23 12.42
CA GLY A 22 0.01 -4.47 13.10
C GLY A 22 -1.35 -5.05 12.65
N ARG A 23 -2.17 -4.28 11.94
CA ARG A 23 -3.41 -4.78 11.32
C ARG A 23 -3.17 -5.46 9.96
N VAL A 24 -1.99 -5.30 9.36
CA VAL A 24 -1.61 -5.94 8.10
C VAL A 24 -1.04 -7.32 8.40
N GLY A 25 -1.90 -8.34 8.31
CA GLY A 25 -1.47 -9.74 8.41
C GLY A 25 -1.13 -10.35 7.04
N ILE A 26 -0.51 -11.54 7.07
CA ILE A 26 -0.13 -12.28 5.85
C ILE A 26 -1.33 -12.55 4.91
N HIS A 27 -2.53 -12.71 5.48
CA HIS A 27 -3.76 -12.92 4.71
C HIS A 27 -4.05 -11.78 3.72
N LEU A 28 -3.90 -10.52 4.15
CA LEU A 28 -4.12 -9.35 3.28
C LEU A 28 -3.08 -9.25 2.18
N ILE A 29 -1.84 -9.63 2.47
CA ILE A 29 -0.74 -9.63 1.50
C ILE A 29 -1.00 -10.70 0.43
N MET A 30 -1.33 -11.91 0.86
CA MET A 30 -1.63 -13.02 -0.04
C MET A 30 -2.89 -12.75 -0.88
N GLU A 31 -3.93 -12.17 -0.27
CA GLU A 31 -5.14 -11.77 -0.98
C GLU A 31 -4.85 -10.70 -2.05
N ALA A 32 -3.98 -9.73 -1.76
CA ALA A 32 -3.55 -8.75 -2.76
C ALA A 32 -2.85 -9.41 -3.94
N PHE A 33 -1.95 -10.38 -3.69
CA PHE A 33 -1.30 -11.15 -4.76
C PHE A 33 -2.29 -12.02 -5.55
N LEU A 34 -3.24 -12.68 -4.88
CA LEU A 34 -4.29 -13.46 -5.54
C LEU A 34 -5.19 -12.60 -6.43
N ASN A 35 -5.43 -11.35 -6.04
CA ASN A 35 -6.17 -10.36 -6.83
C ASN A 35 -5.34 -9.73 -7.97
N GLY A 36 -4.11 -10.21 -8.19
CA GLY A 36 -3.26 -9.78 -9.30
C GLY A 36 -2.39 -8.55 -9.01
N ALA A 37 -2.11 -8.23 -7.75
CA ALA A 37 -1.13 -7.20 -7.44
C ALA A 37 0.29 -7.66 -7.79
N ASP A 38 1.04 -6.86 -8.56
CA ASP A 38 2.45 -7.13 -8.88
C ASP A 38 3.38 -6.93 -7.66
N GLY A 39 2.95 -6.13 -6.69
CA GLY A 39 3.72 -5.86 -5.47
C GLY A 39 2.88 -5.22 -4.37
N VAL A 40 3.27 -5.47 -3.11
CA VAL A 40 2.61 -4.93 -1.91
C VAL A 40 3.63 -4.18 -1.07
N ALA A 41 3.34 -2.93 -0.74
CA ALA A 41 4.18 -2.10 0.12
C ALA A 41 3.51 -1.87 1.49
N ILE A 42 4.25 -2.10 2.57
CA ILE A 42 3.80 -1.87 3.95
C ILE A 42 4.66 -0.75 4.53
N ILE A 43 4.03 0.35 4.91
CA ILE A 43 4.69 1.54 5.46
C ILE A 43 4.09 1.87 6.83
N SER A 44 4.95 2.23 7.78
CA SER A 44 4.57 2.69 9.13
C SER A 44 4.78 4.18 9.29
#